data_AF-A0A4R2PJV1-F1
#
_entry.id   AF-A0A4R2PJV1-F1
#
_cell.length_a   1.000
_cell.length_b   1.000
_cell.length_c   1.000
_cell.angle_alpha   90.00
_cell.angle_beta   90.00
_cell.angle_gamma   90.00
#
_symmetry.space_group_name_H-M   'P 1'
#
loop_
_entity.id
_entity.type
_entity.pdbx_description
1 polymer ?
#
loop_
_entity_poly.entity_id
_entity_poly.type
_entity_poly.pdbx_seq_one_letter_code
_entity_poly.pdbx_strand_id
1 'polypeptide(L)'
;MKHDRIASGKRRSVNMTIDTGVVAAAREAGINLSQVAEAAIRAATSAELNRRWKEENRDWAESVNRWVEENGLPLERYRLF
;
A
#
# COMPACT_ATOMS: atom_id res chain seq x y z
N MET A 1 -7.18 6.64 10.16
CA MET A 1 -7.09 7.08 8.75
C MET A 1 -6.04 6.21 8.05
N LYS A 2 -6.41 5.40 7.07
CA LYS A 2 -5.41 4.81 6.16
C LYS A 2 -4.97 5.95 5.24
N HIS A 3 -3.81 6.55 5.52
CA HIS A 3 -3.23 7.49 4.58
C HIS A 3 -2.83 6.69 3.34
N ASP A 4 -3.60 6.84 2.26
CA ASP A 4 -3.15 6.36 0.97
C ASP A 4 -1.91 7.19 0.61
N ARG A 5 -0.75 6.52 0.57
CA ARG A 5 0.53 7.17 0.28
C ARG A 5 0.64 7.59 -1.19
N ILE A 6 -0.32 7.16 -2.03
CA ILE A 6 -0.35 7.47 -3.46
C ILE A 6 -1.33 8.62 -3.70
N ALA A 7 -0.78 9.83 -3.84
CA ALA A 7 -1.56 11.02 -4.14
C ALA A 7 -2.33 10.87 -5.47
N SER A 8 -3.55 11.39 -5.51
CA SER A 8 -4.33 11.50 -6.75
C SER A 8 -3.78 12.62 -7.62
N GLY A 9 -3.77 12.43 -8.94
CA GLY A 9 -3.24 13.38 -9.92
C GLY A 9 -3.90 13.23 -11.29
N LYS A 10 -3.50 14.08 -12.25
CA LYS A 10 -3.98 13.95 -13.64
C LYS A 10 -3.53 12.62 -14.23
N ARG A 11 -4.47 11.89 -14.85
CA ARG A 11 -4.14 10.64 -15.55
C ARG A 11 -3.22 10.92 -16.73
N ARG A 12 -2.20 10.08 -16.88
CA ARG A 12 -1.26 10.09 -18.00
C ARG A 12 -1.37 8.77 -18.74
N SER A 13 -1.46 8.81 -20.07
CA SER A 13 -1.36 7.60 -20.88
C SER A 13 0.06 7.03 -20.79
N VAL A 14 0.16 5.71 -20.58
CA VAL A 14 1.41 4.98 -20.49
C VAL A 14 1.36 3.78 -21.44
N ASN A 15 2.47 3.50 -22.11
CA ASN A 15 2.61 2.32 -22.95
C ASN A 15 3.11 1.15 -22.09
N MET A 16 2.44 0.01 -22.18
CA MET A 16 2.82 -1.22 -21.48
C MET A 16 2.60 -2.43 -22.37
N THR A 17 3.44 -3.46 -22.21
CA THR A 17 3.32 -4.72 -22.92
C THR A 17 2.47 -5.67 -22.09
N ILE A 18 1.35 -6.12 -22.65
CA ILE A 18 0.45 -7.12 -22.06
C ILE A 18 0.22 -8.21 -23.10
N ASP A 19 0.09 -9.45 -22.64
CA ASP A 19 -0.29 -10.59 -23.48
C ASP A 19 -1.55 -10.28 -24.30
N THR A 20 -1.50 -10.59 -25.60
CA THR A 20 -2.58 -10.24 -26.53
C THR A 20 -3.85 -11.03 -26.25
N GLY A 21 -3.75 -12.27 -25.77
CA GLY A 21 -4.88 -13.09 -25.36
C GLY A 21 -5.58 -12.51 -24.13
N VAL A 22 -4.82 -12.02 -23.15
CA VAL A 22 -5.37 -11.33 -21.97
C VAL A 22 -6.14 -10.06 -22.38
N VAL A 23 -5.58 -9.26 -23.28
CA VAL A 23 -6.26 -8.05 -23.78
C VAL A 23 -7.53 -8.40 -24.54
N ALA A 24 -7.50 -9.42 -25.39
CA ALA A 24 -8.67 -9.88 -26.14
C ALA A 24 -9.80 -10.35 -25.21
N ALA A 25 -9.49 -11.26 -24.28
CA ALA A 25 -10.46 -11.80 -23.32
C ALA A 25 -11.09 -10.69 -22.46
N ALA A 26 -10.29 -9.73 -21.98
CA ALA A 26 -10.80 -8.60 -21.21
C ALA A 26 -11.74 -7.70 -22.02
N ARG A 27 -11.44 -7.47 -23.31
CA ARG A 27 -12.31 -6.68 -24.20
C ARG A 27 -13.62 -7.41 -24.48
N GLU A 28 -13.58 -8.71 -24.76
CA GLU A 28 -14.78 -9.53 -24.95
C GLU A 28 -15.68 -9.53 -23.70
N ALA A 29 -15.06 -9.54 -22.51
CA ALA A 29 -15.77 -9.44 -21.25
C ALA A 29 -16.23 -8.01 -20.88
N GLY A 30 -15.98 -7.01 -21.72
CA GLY A 30 -16.35 -5.61 -21.45
C GLY A 30 -15.59 -4.94 -20.31
N ILE A 31 -14.41 -5.45 -19.96
CA ILE A 31 -13.59 -4.95 -18.84
C ILE A 31 -12.84 -3.69 -19.24
N ASN A 32 -12.89 -2.68 -18.37
CA ASN A 32 -12.08 -1.46 -18.52
C ASN A 32 -10.63 -1.71 -18.09
N LEU A 33 -9.77 -1.99 -19.08
CA LEU A 33 -8.35 -2.25 -18.89
C LEU A 33 -7.63 -1.19 -18.06
N SER A 34 -7.88 0.10 -18.35
CA SER A 34 -7.21 1.20 -17.65
C SER A 34 -7.58 1.25 -16.17
N GLN A 35 -8.85 1.03 -15.85
CA GLN A 35 -9.33 1.03 -14.46
C GLN A 35 -8.75 -0.15 -13.67
N VAL A 36 -8.74 -1.35 -14.27
CA VAL A 36 -8.19 -2.55 -13.63
C VAL A 36 -6.67 -2.42 -13.45
N ALA A 37 -5.96 -1.95 -14.47
CA ALA A 37 -4.53 -1.73 -14.40
C ALA A 37 -4.18 -0.68 -13.33
N GLU A 38 -4.91 0.44 -13.25
CA GLU A 38 -4.71 1.45 -12.21
C GLU A 38 -4.90 0.88 -10.80
N ALA A 39 -5.97 0.12 -10.57
CA ALA A 39 -6.23 -0.50 -9.28
C ALA A 39 -5.15 -1.52 -8.89
N ALA A 40 -4.73 -2.37 -9.83
CA ALA A 40 -3.69 -3.37 -9.60
C ALA A 40 -2.33 -2.72 -9.30
N ILE A 41 -1.93 -1.70 -10.08
CA ILE A 41 -0.68 -0.97 -9.88
C ILE A 41 -0.70 -0.24 -8.54
N ARG A 42 -1.83 0.39 -8.16
CA ARG A 42 -1.98 1.05 -6.86
C ARG A 42 -1.78 0.05 -5.72
N ALA A 43 -2.47 -1.09 -5.76
CA ALA A 43 -2.35 -2.12 -4.74
C ALA A 43 -0.92 -2.66 -4.60
N ALA A 44 -0.27 -3.00 -5.72
CA ALA A 44 1.10 -3.48 -5.74
C ALA A 44 2.08 -2.42 -5.18
N THR A 45 1.92 -1.16 -5.57
CA THR A 45 2.76 -0.06 -5.09
C THR A 45 2.59 0.18 -3.59
N SER A 46 1.35 0.21 -3.10
CA SER A 46 1.09 0.35 -1.66
C SER A 46 1.69 -0.79 -0.85
N ALA A 47 1.60 -2.03 -1.34
CA ALA A 47 2.19 -3.19 -0.68
C ALA A 47 3.73 -3.06 -0.59
N GLU A 48 4.38 -2.67 -1.68
CA GLU A 48 5.82 -2.49 -1.74
C GLU A 48 6.31 -1.33 -0.85
N LEU A 49 5.62 -0.18 -0.88
CA LEU A 49 5.93 0.94 0.02
C LEU A 49 5.79 0.56 1.49
N ASN A 50 4.78 -0.24 1.83
CA ASN A 50 4.61 -0.74 3.19
C ASN A 50 5.71 -1.73 3.58
N ARG A 51 6.15 -2.59 2.65
CA ARG A 51 7.27 -3.51 2.88
C ARG A 51 8.55 -2.73 3.18
N ARG A 52 8.91 -1.77 2.33
CA ARG A 52 10.09 -0.91 2.51
C ARG A 52 10.04 -0.14 3.81
N TRP A 53 8.89 0.46 4.13
CA TRP A 53 8.74 1.20 5.38
C TRP A 53 8.99 0.32 6.60
N LYS A 54 8.48 -0.93 6.61
CA LYS A 54 8.74 -1.87 7.71
C LYS A 54 10.22 -2.22 7.83
N GLU A 55 10.91 -2.38 6.71
CA GLU A 55 12.36 -2.66 6.69
C GLU A 55 13.16 -1.48 7.22
N GLU A 56 12.88 -0.27 6.74
CA GLU A 56 13.55 0.97 7.16
C GLU A 56 13.29 1.32 8.63
N ASN A 57 12.10 1.01 9.15
CA ASN A 57 11.69 1.38 10.51
C ASN A 57 11.80 0.21 11.49
N ARG A 58 12.46 -0.89 11.10
CA ARG A 58 12.60 -2.07 11.95
C ARG A 58 13.30 -1.74 13.26
N ASP A 59 14.47 -1.11 13.18
CA ASP A 59 15.28 -0.77 14.35
C ASP A 59 14.55 0.22 15.27
N TRP A 60 13.84 1.18 14.67
CA TRP A 60 12.99 2.12 15.40
C TRP A 60 11.84 1.39 16.13
N ALA A 61 11.14 0.49 15.45
CA ALA A 61 10.06 -0.29 16.04
C ALA A 61 10.56 -1.19 17.16
N GLU A 62 11.70 -1.85 16.99
CA GLU A 62 12.33 -2.67 18.02
C GLU A 62 12.77 -1.82 19.23
N SER A 63 13.31 -0.62 18.99
CA SER A 63 13.66 0.35 20.04
C SER A 63 12.43 0.76 20.86
N VAL A 64 11.34 1.13 20.19
CA VAL A 64 10.10 1.52 20.84
C VAL A 64 9.48 0.35 21.61
N ASN A 65 9.48 -0.85 21.04
CA ASN A 65 8.98 -2.05 21.71
C ASN A 65 9.75 -2.33 23.01
N ARG A 66 11.09 -2.31 22.98
CA ARG A 66 11.91 -2.46 24.19
C ARG A 66 11.59 -1.39 25.24
N TRP A 67 11.48 -0.14 24.81
CA TRP A 67 11.13 0.95 25.72
C TRP A 67 9.77 0.70 26.40
N VAL A 68 8.77 0.22 25.66
CA VAL A 68 7.44 -0.12 26.22
C VAL A 68 7.51 -1.32 27.17
N GLU A 69 8.30 -2.35 26.86
CA GLU A 69 8.51 -3.49 27.76
C GLU A 69 9.14 -3.06 29.09
N GLU A 70 10.09 -2.12 29.04
CA GLU A 70 10.78 -1.60 30.23
C GLU A 70 9.94 -0.60 31.04
N ASN A 71 9.16 0.26 30.37
CA ASN A 71 8.48 1.42 30.99
C ASN A 71 6.97 1.26 31.11
N GLY A 72 6.40 0.18 30.57
CA GLY A 72 4.96 -0.01 30.40
C GLY A 72 4.40 0.85 29.27
N LEU A 73 3.08 0.77 29.08
CA LEU A 73 2.42 1.51 28.01
C LEU A 73 2.36 3.01 28.37
N PRO A 74 2.84 3.91 27.47
CA PRO A 74 2.64 5.33 27.65
C PRO A 74 1.16 5.64 27.86
N LEU A 75 0.85 6.42 28.89
CA LEU A 75 -0.51 6.89 29.19
C LEU A 75 -1.51 5.80 29.60
N GLU A 76 -1.06 4.58 29.90
CA GLU A 76 -1.93 3.49 30.38
C GLU A 76 -2.82 3.90 31.55
N ARG A 77 -2.27 4.70 32.46
CA ARG A 77 -2.98 5.27 33.63
C ARG A 77 -4.18 6.17 33.29
N TYR A 78 -4.35 6.57 32.04
CA TYR A 78 -5.47 7.40 31.56
C TYR A 78 -6.40 6.65 30.62
N ARG A 79 -6.22 5.33 30.42
CA ARG A 79 -7.07 4.53 29.56
C ARG A 79 -8.46 4.40 30.18
N LEU A 80 -9.45 5.03 29.55
CA LEU A 80 -10.87 4.84 29.86
C LEU A 80 -11.36 3.63 29.05
N PHE A 81 -11.45 2.47 29.71
CA PHE A 81 -12.03 1.19 29.25
C PHE A 81 -11.57 0.71 27.84
#